data_AF-A0A919HUX7-F1
#
_entry.id   AF-A0A919HUX7-F1
#
_cell.length_a   1.000
_cell.length_b   1.000
_cell.length_c   1.000
_cell.angle_alpha   90.00
_cell.angle_beta   90.00
_cell.angle_gamma   90.00
#
_symmetry.space_group_name_H-M   'P 1'
#
loop_
_entity.id
_entity.type
_entity.pdbx_description
1 polymer ?
#
loop_
_entity_poly.entity_id
_entity_poly.type
_entity_poly.pdbx_seq_one_letter_code
_entity_poly.pdbx_strand_id
1 'polypeptide(L)'
;MSYSCPLCHAPLSRSDNHYSCPQRHQFDLAKEGYVNLLPVQFKRSRDPGDSAEMMQARRAFLDAGHYQPLRDAIAERLRHYAPTDLLDIGCGEGYYTHAFAAIASRSWGLDVSKPAIRAAAKRYPQVNFAWPPASACHFPTLASTR
;
A
#
# COMPACT_ATOMS: atom_id res chain seq x y z
N MET A 1 0.28 1.93 -13.02
CA MET A 1 -0.62 2.71 -12.15
C MET A 1 0.12 3.89 -11.50
N SER A 2 -0.62 4.90 -11.03
CA SER A 2 -0.12 6.06 -10.26
C SER A 2 -1.11 6.37 -9.13
N TYR A 3 -0.64 6.94 -8.01
CA TYR A 3 -1.55 7.40 -6.95
C TYR A 3 -2.46 8.53 -7.46
N SER A 4 -3.65 8.66 -6.89
CA SER A 4 -4.53 9.82 -7.10
C SER A 4 -4.35 10.80 -5.94
N CYS A 5 -4.34 12.10 -6.25
CA CYS A 5 -4.22 13.13 -5.23
C CYS A 5 -5.48 13.14 -4.35
N PRO A 6 -5.37 13.00 -3.01
CA PRO A 6 -6.52 13.00 -2.11
C PRO A 6 -7.26 14.35 -2.02
N LEU A 7 -6.67 15.44 -2.56
CA LEU A 7 -7.24 16.79 -2.51
C LEU A 7 -7.93 17.20 -3.82
N CYS A 8 -7.40 16.78 -4.96
CA CYS A 8 -7.90 17.22 -6.27
C CYS A 8 -8.16 16.07 -7.26
N HIS A 9 -7.95 14.82 -6.85
CA HIS A 9 -8.13 13.60 -7.62
C HIS A 9 -7.31 13.47 -8.91
N ALA A 10 -6.47 14.46 -9.23
CA ALA A 10 -5.53 14.41 -10.33
C ALA A 10 -4.43 13.35 -10.08
N PRO A 11 -3.85 12.76 -11.14
CA PRO A 11 -2.78 11.78 -11.00
C PRO A 11 -1.55 12.38 -10.33
N LEU A 12 -0.93 11.60 -9.45
CA LEU A 12 0.33 11.93 -8.79
C LEU A 12 1.50 11.39 -9.59
N SER A 13 2.43 12.28 -9.92
CA SER A 13 3.71 11.93 -10.53
C SER A 13 4.76 11.81 -9.42
N ARG A 14 5.60 10.78 -9.52
CA ARG A 14 6.72 10.60 -8.59
C ARG A 14 7.92 11.42 -9.07
N SER A 15 8.48 12.21 -8.17
CA SER A 15 9.72 12.97 -8.36
C SER A 15 10.63 12.70 -7.18
N ASP A 16 11.74 11.98 -7.40
CA ASP A 16 12.70 11.53 -6.39
C ASP A 16 12.02 10.99 -5.11
N ASN A 17 11.91 11.84 -4.09
CA ASN A 17 11.41 11.55 -2.74
C ASN A 17 10.02 12.14 -2.45
N HIS A 18 9.27 12.58 -3.46
CA HIS A 18 7.91 13.08 -3.27
C HIS A 18 6.99 12.71 -4.44
N TYR A 19 5.70 12.80 -4.20
CA TYR A 19 4.64 12.72 -5.20
C TYR A 19 3.99 14.09 -5.34
N SER A 20 3.80 14.55 -6.58
CA SER A 20 3.14 15.83 -6.85
C SER A 20 2.05 15.70 -7.93
N CYS A 21 0.98 16.48 -7.79
CA CYS A 21 -0.07 16.58 -8.81
C CYS A 21 0.09 17.87 -9.65
N PRO A 22 -0.63 18.01 -10.78
CA PRO A 22 -0.62 19.23 -11.60
C PRO A 22 -1.02 20.51 -10.85
N GLN A 23 -1.81 20.39 -9.78
CA GLN A 23 -2.19 21.51 -8.90
C GLN A 23 -1.13 21.82 -7.83
N ARG A 24 0.05 21.17 -7.88
CA ARG A 24 1.17 21.33 -6.94
C ARG A 24 0.88 20.90 -5.50
N HIS A 25 -0.09 20.02 -5.29
CA HIS A 25 -0.18 19.29 -4.01
C HIS A 25 0.95 18.27 -3.94
N GLN A 26 1.70 18.29 -2.84
CA GLN A 26 2.89 17.45 -2.63
C GLN A 26 2.71 16.49 -1.45
N PHE A 27 3.21 15.26 -1.62
CA PHE A 27 3.21 14.21 -0.60
C PHE A 27 4.59 13.58 -0.55
N ASP A 28 5.30 13.75 0.57
CA ASP A 28 6.66 13.24 0.72
C ASP A 28 6.67 11.73 0.98
N LEU A 29 7.69 11.05 0.46
CA LEU A 29 8.03 9.69 0.85
C LEU A 29 8.67 9.71 2.24
N ALA A 30 8.11 8.92 3.16
CA ALA A 30 8.73 8.71 4.45
C ALA A 30 10.07 7.99 4.28
N LYS A 31 10.97 8.15 5.27
CA LYS A 31 12.28 7.46 5.28
C LYS A 31 12.16 5.93 5.19
N GLU A 32 11.04 5.37 5.64
CA GLU A 32 10.74 3.94 5.54
C GLU A 32 10.20 3.52 4.16
N GLY A 33 9.97 4.44 3.22
CA GLY A 33 9.63 4.15 1.82
C GLY A 33 8.14 4.19 1.47
N TYR A 34 7.25 4.55 2.41
CA TYR A 34 5.81 4.72 2.14
C TYR A 34 5.42 6.18 1.91
N VAL A 35 4.34 6.43 1.16
CA VAL A 35 3.76 7.76 1.02
C VAL A 35 2.55 7.94 1.95
N ASN A 36 2.49 9.08 2.63
CA ASN A 36 1.33 9.45 3.43
C ASN A 36 0.34 10.25 2.58
N LEU A 37 -0.83 9.68 2.30
CA LEU A 37 -1.89 10.31 1.51
C LEU A 37 -3.04 10.84 2.38
N LEU A 38 -2.89 10.87 3.71
CA LEU A 38 -3.88 11.49 4.60
C LEU A 38 -3.77 13.01 4.61
N PRO A 39 -4.82 13.75 4.21
CA PRO A 39 -4.86 15.19 4.44
C PRO A 39 -4.85 15.49 5.94
N VAL A 40 -4.05 16.48 6.34
CA VAL A 40 -3.85 16.90 7.74
C VAL A 40 -5.18 17.20 8.46
N GLN A 41 -6.20 17.61 7.69
CA GLN A 41 -7.52 18.04 8.17
C GLN A 41 -8.47 16.89 8.54
N PHE A 42 -8.17 15.64 8.15
CA PHE A 42 -9.01 14.45 8.41
C PHE A 42 -8.39 13.48 9.42
N LYS A 43 -7.51 13.95 10.32
CA LYS A 43 -7.08 13.18 11.50
C LYS A 43 -8.23 13.09 12.52
N ARG A 44 -9.28 12.32 12.22
CA ARG A 44 -10.28 11.94 13.23
C ARG A 44 -9.85 10.60 13.87
N SER A 45 -9.64 10.69 15.20
CA SER A 45 -9.24 9.67 16.19
C SER A 45 -7.77 9.23 16.24
N ARG A 46 -7.28 9.09 17.49
CA ARG A 46 -6.01 8.47 17.90
C ARG A 46 -6.17 6.95 17.72
N ASP A 47 -5.37 6.34 16.86
CA ASP A 47 -5.32 4.89 16.59
C ASP A 47 -6.60 4.22 16.05
N PRO A 48 -7.04 4.50 14.81
CA PRO A 48 -7.87 3.53 14.10
C PRO A 48 -6.96 2.39 13.60
N GLY A 49 -6.93 1.27 14.32
CA GLY A 49 -6.17 0.09 13.91
C GLY A 49 -5.88 -0.92 15.03
N ASP A 50 -5.21 -2.00 14.65
CA ASP A 50 -4.70 -3.04 15.56
C ASP A 50 -3.61 -2.47 16.48
N SER A 51 -3.63 -2.85 17.77
CA SER A 51 -2.55 -2.50 18.71
C SER A 51 -1.20 -3.08 18.26
N ALA A 52 -0.09 -2.58 18.80
CA ALA A 52 1.24 -3.13 18.52
C ALA A 52 1.33 -4.63 18.81
N GLU A 53 0.68 -5.08 19.89
CA GLU A 53 0.60 -6.48 20.30
C GLU A 53 -0.20 -7.31 19.28
N MET A 54 -1.32 -6.79 18.79
CA MET A 54 -2.14 -7.47 17.77
C MET A 54 -1.40 -7.62 16.44
N MET A 55 -0.64 -6.59 16.02
CA MET A 55 0.21 -6.69 14.84
C MET A 55 1.30 -7.76 15.02
N GLN A 56 1.97 -7.79 16.17
CA GLN A 56 2.97 -8.82 16.47
C GLN A 56 2.37 -10.22 16.47
N ALA A 57 1.19 -10.41 17.06
CA ALA A 57 0.48 -11.69 17.05
C ALA A 57 0.11 -12.12 15.64
N ARG A 58 -0.44 -11.21 14.82
CA ARG A 58 -0.75 -11.48 13.40
C ARG A 58 0.51 -11.86 12.64
N ARG A 59 1.61 -11.13 12.83
CA ARG A 59 2.90 -11.42 12.20
C ARG A 59 3.39 -12.81 12.58
N ALA A 60 3.43 -13.15 13.87
CA ALA A 60 3.87 -14.46 14.34
C ALA A 60 3.02 -15.60 13.77
N PHE A 61 1.70 -15.42 13.71
CA PHE A 61 0.79 -16.39 13.11
C PHE A 61 1.02 -16.58 11.60
N LEU A 62 1.20 -15.49 10.86
CA LEU A 62 1.46 -15.55 9.41
C LEU A 62 2.84 -16.13 9.09
N ASP A 63 3.86 -15.76 9.87
CA ASP A 63 5.23 -16.27 9.75
C ASP A 63 5.33 -17.76 10.14
N ALA A 64 4.42 -18.27 10.99
CA ALA A 64 4.28 -19.71 11.26
C ALA A 64 3.71 -20.52 10.07
N GLY A 65 3.33 -19.86 8.97
CA GLY A 65 2.94 -20.52 7.72
C GLY A 65 1.51 -21.04 7.69
N HIS A 66 0.69 -20.78 8.71
CA HIS A 66 -0.70 -21.24 8.74
C HIS A 66 -1.52 -20.77 7.54
N TYR A 67 -1.24 -19.56 7.04
CA TYR A 67 -1.92 -18.96 5.87
C TYR A 67 -1.07 -19.01 4.59
N GLN A 68 0.04 -19.73 4.60
CA GLN A 68 0.85 -19.95 3.41
C GLN A 68 0.06 -20.61 2.26
N PRO A 69 -0.80 -21.63 2.48
CA PRO A 69 -1.57 -22.23 1.39
C PRO A 69 -2.47 -21.23 0.66
N LEU A 70 -3.07 -20.28 1.38
CA LEU A 70 -3.89 -19.23 0.79
C LEU A 70 -3.04 -18.28 -0.07
N ARG A 71 -1.90 -17.83 0.47
CA ARG A 71 -0.95 -16.99 -0.27
C ARG A 71 -0.51 -17.68 -1.56
N ASP A 72 -0.15 -18.95 -1.48
CA ASP A 72 0.39 -19.70 -2.61
C ASP A 72 -0.68 -19.97 -3.68
N ALA A 73 -1.94 -20.23 -3.28
CA ALA A 73 -3.07 -20.35 -4.20
C ALA A 73 -3.38 -19.04 -4.94
N ILE A 74 -3.31 -17.89 -4.27
CA ILE A 74 -3.47 -16.58 -4.92
C ILE A 74 -2.29 -16.32 -5.86
N ALA A 75 -1.06 -16.62 -5.42
CA ALA A 75 0.13 -16.48 -6.25
C ALA A 75 0.05 -17.31 -7.54
N GLU A 76 -0.53 -18.52 -7.49
CA GLU A 76 -0.76 -19.33 -8.68
C GLU A 76 -1.74 -18.66 -9.66
N ARG A 77 -2.85 -18.10 -9.15
CA ARG A 77 -3.78 -17.32 -9.97
C ARG A 77 -3.09 -16.11 -10.60
N LEU A 78 -2.29 -15.38 -9.83
CA LEU A 78 -1.54 -14.23 -10.34
C LEU A 78 -0.52 -14.62 -11.41
N ARG A 79 0.17 -15.77 -11.28
CA ARG A 79 1.06 -16.29 -12.32
C ARG A 79 0.30 -16.62 -13.60
N HIS A 80 -0.92 -17.15 -13.49
CA HIS A 80 -1.75 -17.44 -14.65
C HIS A 80 -2.20 -16.17 -15.39
N TYR A 81 -2.63 -15.14 -14.66
CA TYR A 81 -3.06 -13.88 -15.26
C TYR A 81 -1.93 -12.94 -15.66
N ALA A 82 -0.73 -13.12 -15.08
CA ALA A 82 0.47 -12.32 -15.28
C ALA A 82 0.20 -10.79 -15.31
N PRO A 83 -0.43 -10.22 -14.26
CA PRO A 83 -0.75 -8.80 -14.26
C PRO A 83 0.52 -7.95 -14.18
N THR A 84 0.56 -6.86 -14.95
CA THR A 84 1.66 -5.88 -14.89
C THR A 84 1.58 -5.02 -13.64
N ASP A 85 0.37 -4.65 -13.22
CA ASP A 85 0.09 -3.86 -12.02
C ASP A 85 -0.79 -4.65 -11.05
N LEU A 86 -0.37 -4.71 -9.79
CA LEU A 86 -1.10 -5.33 -8.68
C LEU A 86 -1.36 -4.30 -7.59
N LEU A 87 -2.61 -4.27 -7.10
CA LEU A 87 -3.00 -3.50 -5.92
C LEU A 87 -3.51 -4.44 -4.83
N ASP A 88 -2.91 -4.36 -3.65
CA ASP A 88 -3.31 -5.08 -2.45
C ASP A 88 -3.93 -4.08 -1.45
N ILE A 89 -5.20 -4.30 -1.13
CA ILE A 89 -6.01 -3.42 -0.25
C ILE A 89 -6.14 -4.11 1.10
N GLY A 90 -5.77 -3.42 2.17
CA GLY A 90 -5.59 -4.03 3.48
C GLY A 90 -4.31 -4.88 3.53
N CYS A 91 -3.24 -4.39 2.89
CA CYS A 91 -1.98 -5.14 2.75
C CYS A 91 -1.29 -5.44 4.10
N GLY A 92 -1.72 -4.76 5.18
CA GLY A 92 -1.12 -4.87 6.51
C GLY A 92 0.38 -4.62 6.44
N GLU A 93 1.13 -5.59 6.97
CA GLU A 93 2.59 -5.56 6.98
C GLU A 93 3.25 -6.10 5.70
N GLY A 94 2.47 -6.37 4.65
CA GLY A 94 2.97 -6.83 3.35
C GLY A 94 3.22 -8.34 3.24
N TYR A 95 2.67 -9.17 4.14
CA TYR A 95 2.85 -10.63 4.12
C TYR A 95 2.43 -11.26 2.79
N TYR A 96 1.31 -10.83 2.22
CA TYR A 96 0.86 -11.32 0.90
C TYR A 96 1.52 -10.54 -0.23
N THR A 97 1.50 -9.22 -0.12
CA THR A 97 1.95 -8.30 -1.16
C THR A 97 3.40 -8.57 -1.61
N HIS A 98 4.31 -8.87 -0.68
CA HIS A 98 5.70 -9.13 -1.05
C HIS A 98 5.87 -10.40 -1.89
N ALA A 99 5.06 -11.43 -1.64
CA ALA A 99 5.09 -12.67 -2.42
C ALA A 99 4.55 -12.43 -3.83
N PHE A 100 3.55 -11.55 -3.96
CA PHE A 100 2.96 -11.19 -5.24
C PHE A 100 3.84 -10.22 -6.05
N ALA A 101 4.69 -9.44 -5.38
CA ALA A 101 5.65 -8.54 -6.02
C ALA A 101 6.74 -9.27 -6.83
N ALA A 102 6.93 -10.57 -6.61
CA ALA A 102 7.78 -11.40 -7.47
C ALA A 102 7.10 -11.81 -8.79
N ILE A 103 5.78 -11.57 -8.92
CA ILE A 103 4.96 -12.03 -10.04
C ILE A 103 4.53 -10.85 -10.91
N ALA A 104 4.04 -9.77 -10.29
CA ALA A 104 3.65 -8.56 -11.00
C ALA A 104 4.83 -7.61 -11.16
N SER A 105 4.94 -6.93 -12.31
CA SER A 105 6.02 -5.95 -12.53
C SER A 105 5.98 -4.77 -11.57
N ARG A 106 4.77 -4.37 -11.13
CA ARG A 106 4.56 -3.29 -10.16
C ARG A 106 3.52 -3.71 -9.14
N SER A 107 3.85 -3.57 -7.87
CA SER A 107 2.92 -3.84 -6.77
C SER A 107 2.72 -2.63 -5.88
N TRP A 108 1.49 -2.47 -5.43
CA TRP A 108 1.02 -1.36 -4.61
C TRP A 108 0.30 -1.93 -3.40
N GLY A 109 0.67 -1.50 -2.20
CA GLY A 109 0.04 -1.91 -0.95
C GLY A 109 -0.63 -0.72 -0.26
N LEU A 110 -1.91 -0.88 0.10
CA LEU A 110 -2.68 0.12 0.81
C LEU A 110 -3.18 -0.44 2.14
N ASP A 111 -2.97 0.31 3.22
CA ASP A 111 -3.55 -0.03 4.52
C ASP A 111 -3.74 1.25 5.34
N VAL A 112 -4.84 1.30 6.11
CA VAL A 112 -5.19 2.44 6.96
C VAL A 112 -4.38 2.47 8.27
N SER A 113 -3.66 1.39 8.59
CA SER A 113 -2.76 1.29 9.73
C SER A 113 -1.37 1.83 9.39
N LYS A 114 -1.07 3.03 9.88
CA LYS A 114 0.28 3.62 9.80
C LYS A 114 1.39 2.68 10.27
N PRO A 115 1.29 2.04 11.46
CA PRO A 115 2.37 1.18 11.93
C PRO A 115 2.57 -0.05 11.03
N ALA A 116 1.49 -0.61 10.46
CA ALA A 116 1.58 -1.72 9.52
C ALA A 116 2.29 -1.31 8.22
N ILE A 117 1.87 -0.21 7.59
CA ILE A 117 2.51 0.33 6.37
C ILE A 117 3.99 0.67 6.61
N ARG A 118 4.30 1.27 7.76
CA ARG A 118 5.68 1.59 8.12
C ARG A 118 6.53 0.33 8.23
N ALA A 119 6.01 -0.74 8.83
CA ALA A 119 6.71 -2.02 8.92
C ALA A 119 6.85 -2.68 7.54
N ALA A 120 5.78 -2.65 6.73
CA ALA A 120 5.76 -3.21 5.38
C ALA A 120 6.80 -2.55 4.47
N ALA A 121 6.78 -1.21 4.41
CA ALA A 121 7.68 -0.45 3.54
C ALA A 121 9.14 -0.60 3.93
N LYS A 122 9.43 -0.67 5.24
CA LYS A 122 10.78 -0.94 5.73
C LYS A 122 11.27 -2.35 5.37
N ARG A 123 10.38 -3.34 5.37
CA ARG A 123 10.72 -4.76 5.12
C ARG A 123 10.76 -5.10 3.63
N TYR A 124 9.92 -4.45 2.81
CA TYR A 124 9.69 -4.81 1.41
C TYR A 124 9.82 -3.58 0.49
N PRO A 125 11.06 -3.13 0.18
CA PRO A 125 11.29 -1.94 -0.65
C PRO A 125 10.83 -2.10 -2.12
N GLN A 126 10.55 -3.33 -2.57
CA GLN A 126 10.06 -3.62 -3.92
C GLN A 126 8.58 -3.29 -4.13
N VAL A 127 7.83 -2.97 -3.08
CA VAL A 127 6.39 -2.66 -3.13
C VAL A 127 6.15 -1.17 -2.84
N ASN A 128 5.27 -0.54 -3.61
CA ASN A 128 4.87 0.85 -3.39
C ASN A 128 3.77 0.92 -2.32
N PHE A 129 4.14 1.23 -1.08
CA PHE A 129 3.17 1.35 0.01
C PHE A 129 2.63 2.76 0.18
N ALA A 130 1.33 2.87 0.43
CA ALA A 130 0.69 4.12 0.79
C ALA A 130 -0.24 3.95 2.00
N TRP A 131 -0.28 5.01 2.80
CA TRP A 131 -1.22 5.16 3.92
C TRP A 131 -2.34 6.13 3.52
N PRO A 132 -3.51 5.63 3.08
CA PRO A 132 -4.63 6.47 2.66
C PRO A 132 -5.56 6.85 3.82
N PRO A 133 -6.43 7.87 3.63
CA PRO A 133 -7.59 8.08 4.49
C PRO A 133 -8.52 6.89 4.54
N ALA A 134 -9.13 6.64 5.70
CA ALA A 134 -10.16 5.61 5.85
C ALA A 134 -11.36 5.83 4.91
N SER A 135 -11.66 7.09 4.56
CA SER A 135 -12.69 7.48 3.59
C SER A 135 -12.20 7.46 2.14
N ALA A 136 -10.90 7.36 1.89
CA ALA A 136 -10.29 7.44 0.58
C ALA A 136 -10.07 6.06 -0.06
N CYS A 137 -11.10 5.21 0.01
CA CYS A 137 -11.27 4.13 -0.97
C CYS A 137 -11.44 4.64 -2.42
N HIS A 138 -11.16 5.93 -2.70
CA HIS A 138 -10.93 6.42 -4.05
C HIS A 138 -9.52 5.96 -4.48
N PHE A 139 -9.52 4.75 -5.01
CA PHE A 139 -8.33 4.02 -5.44
C PHE A 139 -7.46 4.82 -6.42
N PRO A 140 -6.17 4.47 -6.56
CA PRO A 140 -5.44 4.82 -7.77
C PRO A 140 -6.21 4.27 -8.97
N THR A 141 -7.05 5.11 -9.56
CA THR A 141 -7.67 4.78 -10.84
C THR A 141 -6.53 4.65 -11.82
N LEU A 142 -6.60 3.62 -12.67
CA LEU A 142 -5.86 3.64 -13.92
C LEU A 142 -6.14 5.01 -14.53
N ALA A 143 -5.14 5.89 -14.59
CA ALA A 143 -5.16 6.94 -15.57
C ALA A 143 -5.21 6.18 -16.90
N SER A 144 -6.42 5.94 -17.38
CA SER A 144 -6.66 5.43 -18.72
C SER A 144 -6.07 6.50 -19.62
N THR A 145 -4.85 6.29 -20.07
CA THR A 145 -4.34 6.93 -21.27
C THR A 145 -5.27 6.51 -22.40
N ARG A 146 -6.28 7.35 -22.65
CA ARG A 146 -6.89 7.55 -23.96
C ARG A 146 -6.76 9.02 -24.27
#